data_AF-A0A914F236-F1
#
_entry.id   AF-A0A914F236-F1
#
_cell.length_a   1.000
_cell.length_b   1.000
_cell.length_c   1.000
_cell.angle_alpha   90.00
_cell.angle_beta   90.00
_cell.angle_gamma   90.00
#
_symmetry.space_group_name_H-M   'P 1'
#
loop_
_entity.id
_entity.type
_entity.pdbx_description
1 polymer ?
#
loop_
_entity_poly.entity_id
_entity_poly.type
_entity_poly.pdbx_seq_one_letter_code
_entity_poly.pdbx_strand_id
1 'polypeptide(L)'
;MKEKVEAKVEITDFNAKIVELAVEYFYDRKIFKPLKVDELVDLLQFSEKYDIQDLKSEVEHHLIIKVRPKNIYQISNPSINANSQKLKDVCIQSMNFYQNQKIPFDERTKLNEEFVAELNLNADSLFVVD
;
A
#
# COMPACT_ATOMS: atom_id res chain seq x y z
N MET A 1 -23.30 1.36 21.83
CA MET A 1 -22.00 0.68 21.61
C MET A 1 -21.53 0.11 22.94
N LYS A 2 -21.20 -1.19 23.01
CA LYS A 2 -20.72 -1.84 24.25
C LYS A 2 -19.42 -1.21 24.77
N GLU A 3 -18.58 -0.71 23.87
CA GLU A 3 -17.30 -0.04 24.17
C GLU A 3 -17.45 1.20 25.06
N LYS A 4 -18.60 1.89 25.01
CA LYS A 4 -18.87 3.06 25.88
C LYS A 4 -19.00 2.72 27.35
N VAL A 5 -19.17 1.44 27.71
CA VAL A 5 -19.41 0.99 29.08
C VAL A 5 -18.15 0.42 29.72
N GLU A 6 -17.25 -0.18 28.92
CA GLU A 6 -16.09 -0.91 29.44
C GLU A 6 -14.76 -0.12 29.34
N ALA A 7 -14.76 1.08 28.75
CA ALA A 7 -13.56 1.91 28.55
C ALA A 7 -12.38 1.13 27.90
N LYS A 8 -12.71 0.12 27.09
CA LYS A 8 -11.77 -0.81 26.46
C LYS A 8 -12.15 -0.99 24.99
N VAL A 9 -11.13 -1.01 24.14
CA VAL A 9 -11.22 -1.38 22.73
C VAL A 9 -10.21 -2.50 22.48
N GLU A 10 -10.66 -3.58 21.84
CA GLU A 10 -9.80 -4.70 21.45
C GLU A 10 -9.58 -4.67 19.93
N ILE A 11 -8.31 -4.73 19.52
CA ILE A 11 -7.90 -4.82 18.11
C ILE A 11 -7.26 -6.20 17.93
N THR A 12 -7.93 -7.08 17.18
CA THR A 12 -7.47 -8.46 16.95
C THR A 12 -6.90 -8.69 15.56
N ASP A 13 -7.14 -7.75 14.64
CA ASP A 13 -6.82 -7.93 13.21
C ASP A 13 -5.41 -7.47 12.84
N PHE A 14 -4.71 -6.83 13.79
CA PHE A 14 -3.37 -6.31 13.60
C PHE A 14 -2.48 -6.71 14.77
N ASN A 15 -1.20 -6.90 14.48
CA ASN A 15 -0.22 -7.17 15.52
C ASN A 15 0.01 -5.91 16.39
N ALA A 16 0.50 -6.14 17.62
CA ALA A 16 0.72 -5.09 18.61
C ALA A 16 1.63 -3.95 18.11
N LYS A 17 2.60 -4.28 17.23
CA LYS A 17 3.55 -3.30 16.70
C LYS A 17 2.88 -2.30 15.76
N ILE A 18 1.95 -2.74 14.91
CA ILE A 18 1.21 -1.85 14.01
C ILE A 18 0.27 -0.94 14.80
N VAL A 19 -0.37 -1.49 15.83
CA VAL A 19 -1.19 -0.70 16.76
C VAL A 19 -0.34 0.35 17.48
N GLU A 20 0.83 -0.03 17.98
CA GLU A 20 1.79 0.89 18.60
C GLU A 20 2.18 2.03 17.66
N LEU A 21 2.53 1.73 16.40
CA LEU A 21 2.87 2.73 15.39
C LEU A 21 1.70 3.69 15.09
N ALA A 22 0.47 3.17 15.00
CA ALA A 22 -0.71 4.01 14.81
C ALA A 22 -0.97 4.92 16.01
N VAL A 23 -0.77 4.41 17.24
CA VAL A 23 -0.87 5.19 18.46
C VAL A 23 0.21 6.27 18.51
N GLU A 24 1.48 5.94 18.26
CA GLU A 24 2.57 6.93 18.14
C GLU A 24 2.17 8.04 17.16
N TYR A 25 1.64 7.67 15.98
CA TYR A 25 1.19 8.65 14.99
C TYR A 25 0.05 9.56 15.50
N PHE A 26 -0.91 9.05 16.28
CA PHE A 26 -1.99 9.89 16.81
C PHE A 26 -1.50 11.00 17.74
N TYR A 27 -0.48 10.71 18.54
CA TYR A 27 0.09 11.69 19.47
C TYR A 27 1.02 12.67 18.75
N ASP A 28 1.86 12.17 17.85
CA ASP A 28 2.95 12.98 17.31
C ASP A 28 2.72 13.49 15.87
N ARG A 29 1.70 12.96 15.19
CA ARG A 29 1.32 13.26 13.81
C ARG A 29 2.42 13.01 12.78
N LYS A 30 3.37 12.12 13.07
CA LYS A 30 4.50 11.78 12.20
C LYS A 30 4.95 10.33 12.36
N ILE A 31 5.48 9.76 11.28
CA ILE A 31 6.20 8.48 11.32
C ILE A 31 7.70 8.78 11.49
N PHE A 32 8.24 8.56 12.69
CA PHE A 32 9.63 8.93 13.00
C PHE A 32 10.69 7.91 12.58
N LYS A 33 10.29 6.65 12.46
CA LYS A 33 11.22 5.54 12.27
C LYS A 33 11.17 5.09 10.80
N PRO A 34 12.32 4.75 10.19
CA PRO A 34 12.32 4.17 8.86
C PRO A 34 11.66 2.79 8.93
N LEU A 35 10.42 2.71 8.46
CA LEU A 35 9.66 1.46 8.40
C LEU A 35 10.06 0.62 7.18
N LYS A 36 10.01 -0.69 7.36
CA LYS A 36 10.09 -1.68 6.28
C LYS A 36 8.82 -1.64 5.44
N VAL A 37 8.88 -2.21 4.23
CA VAL A 37 7.73 -2.26 3.32
C VAL A 37 6.56 -3.01 3.95
N ASP A 38 6.81 -4.17 4.54
CA ASP A 38 5.76 -4.98 5.18
C ASP A 38 5.05 -4.21 6.30
N GLU A 39 5.79 -3.44 7.11
CA GLU A 39 5.23 -2.62 8.19
C GLU A 39 4.38 -1.46 7.64
N LEU A 40 4.81 -0.83 6.55
CA LEU A 40 4.04 0.21 5.89
C LEU A 40 2.79 -0.34 5.21
N VAL A 41 2.85 -1.55 4.66
CA VAL A 41 1.70 -2.24 4.07
C VAL A 41 0.65 -2.53 5.14
N ASP A 42 1.06 -3.10 6.28
CA ASP A 42 0.15 -3.37 7.39
C ASP A 42 -0.46 -2.06 7.94
N LEU A 43 0.36 -1.00 8.05
CA LEU A 43 -0.11 0.30 8.53
C LEU A 43 -1.05 0.99 7.54
N LEU A 44 -0.86 0.78 6.23
CA LEU A 44 -1.79 1.25 5.19
C LEU A 44 -3.15 0.58 5.37
N GLN A 45 -3.17 -0.76 5.51
CA GLN A 45 -4.40 -1.51 5.74
C GLN A 45 -5.08 -1.13 7.06
N PHE A 46 -4.30 -0.89 8.11
CA PHE A 46 -4.79 -0.38 9.39
C PHE A 46 -5.48 0.97 9.20
N SER A 47 -4.82 1.90 8.51
CA SER A 47 -5.34 3.25 8.29
C SER A 47 -6.63 3.26 7.46
N GLU A 48 -6.76 2.37 6.46
CA GLU A 48 -7.98 2.23 5.69
C GLU A 48 -9.10 1.64 6.55
N LYS A 49 -8.82 0.56 7.28
CA LYS A 49 -9.83 -0.16 8.08
C LYS A 49 -10.43 0.70 9.19
N TYR A 50 -9.63 1.56 9.80
CA TYR A 50 -10.07 2.46 10.89
C TYR A 50 -10.38 3.89 10.40
N ASP A 51 -10.42 4.13 9.09
CA ASP A 51 -10.74 5.41 8.46
C ASP A 51 -9.86 6.59 8.94
N ILE A 52 -8.55 6.36 9.01
CA ILE A 52 -7.55 7.34 9.46
C ILE A 52 -6.86 7.95 8.22
N GLN A 53 -7.56 8.85 7.54
CA GLN A 53 -7.15 9.39 6.24
C GLN A 53 -5.78 10.09 6.24
N ASP A 54 -5.44 10.82 7.30
CA ASP A 54 -4.14 11.49 7.41
C ASP A 54 -3.00 10.47 7.49
N LEU A 55 -3.17 9.40 8.27
CA LEU A 55 -2.18 8.33 8.39
C LEU A 55 -2.05 7.59 7.07
N LYS A 56 -3.18 7.29 6.42
CA LYS A 56 -3.20 6.65 5.10
C LYS A 56 -2.38 7.44 4.10
N SER A 57 -2.65 8.74 4.00
CA SER A 57 -1.96 9.65 3.09
C SER A 57 -0.45 9.73 3.36
N GLU A 58 -0.04 9.74 4.63
CA GLU A 58 1.37 9.72 5.02
C GLU A 58 2.03 8.39 4.60
N VAL A 59 1.41 7.26 4.94
CA VAL A 59 1.92 5.93 4.60
C VAL A 59 2.03 5.72 3.09
N GLU A 60 1.06 6.19 2.32
CA GLU A 60 1.11 6.17 0.85
C GLU A 60 2.34 6.90 0.31
N HIS A 61 2.66 8.09 0.84
CA HIS A 61 3.87 8.82 0.44
C HIS A 61 5.14 8.00 0.73
N HIS A 62 5.23 7.37 1.90
CA HIS A 62 6.37 6.50 2.25
C HIS A 62 6.46 5.25 1.37
N LEU A 63 5.34 4.67 0.94
CA LEU A 63 5.31 3.51 0.05
C LEU A 63 5.71 3.89 -1.38
N ILE A 64 5.19 5.00 -1.91
CA ILE A 64 5.52 5.51 -3.26
C ILE A 64 7.05 5.64 -3.43
N ILE A 65 7.74 6.26 -2.47
CA ILE A 65 9.19 6.46 -2.55
C ILE A 65 9.99 5.14 -2.44
N LYS A 66 9.36 4.07 -1.92
CA LYS A 66 9.96 2.74 -1.70
C LYS A 66 9.64 1.73 -2.80
N VAL A 67 8.81 2.06 -3.80
CA VAL A 67 8.50 1.17 -4.93
C VAL A 67 9.78 0.81 -5.70
N ARG A 68 10.13 -0.48 -5.76
CA ARG A 68 11.33 -1.02 -6.41
C ARG A 68 11.00 -2.39 -7.04
N PRO A 69 11.78 -2.87 -8.02
CA PRO A 69 11.55 -4.17 -8.66
C PRO A 69 11.33 -5.32 -7.67
N LYS A 70 12.12 -5.34 -6.59
CA LYS A 70 12.11 -6.41 -5.58
C LYS A 70 10.89 -6.44 -4.65
N ASN A 71 10.11 -5.36 -4.57
CA ASN A 71 9.03 -5.21 -3.60
C ASN A 71 7.71 -4.72 -4.20
N ILE A 72 7.67 -4.46 -5.51
CA ILE A 72 6.52 -3.85 -6.17
C ILE A 72 5.24 -4.68 -6.03
N TYR A 73 5.37 -6.01 -6.00
CA TYR A 73 4.26 -6.94 -5.75
C TYR A 73 3.71 -6.88 -4.33
N GLN A 74 4.61 -6.67 -3.34
CA GLN A 74 4.21 -6.52 -1.94
C GLN A 74 3.41 -5.25 -1.72
N ILE A 75 3.57 -4.25 -2.60
CA ILE A 75 2.92 -2.93 -2.50
C ILE A 75 1.67 -2.85 -3.37
N SER A 76 1.65 -3.53 -4.54
CA SER A 76 0.55 -3.44 -5.51
C SER A 76 -0.79 -3.95 -4.98
N ASN A 77 -0.85 -5.16 -4.44
CA ASN A 77 -2.14 -5.69 -3.94
C ASN A 77 -2.68 -4.89 -2.75
N PRO A 78 -1.86 -4.52 -1.74
CA PRO A 78 -2.33 -3.65 -0.68
C PRO A 78 -2.81 -2.28 -1.16
N SER A 79 -2.26 -1.74 -2.25
CA SER A 79 -2.71 -0.46 -2.79
C SER A 79 -4.18 -0.50 -3.25
N ILE A 80 -4.63 -1.63 -3.80
CA ILE A 80 -6.03 -1.86 -4.19
C ILE A 80 -6.90 -2.02 -2.96
N ASN A 81 -6.52 -2.92 -2.05
CA ASN A 81 -7.28 -3.20 -0.83
C ASN A 81 -7.48 -1.94 0.04
N ALA A 82 -6.51 -1.03 -0.01
CA ALA A 82 -6.56 0.24 0.68
C ALA A 82 -7.20 1.37 -0.14
N ASN A 83 -7.83 1.09 -1.29
CA ASN A 83 -8.42 2.11 -2.17
C ASN A 83 -7.45 3.26 -2.49
N SER A 84 -6.17 2.95 -2.66
CA SER A 84 -5.10 3.92 -2.84
C SER A 84 -4.78 4.09 -4.32
N GLN A 85 -5.58 4.92 -5.02
CA GLN A 85 -5.44 5.09 -6.47
C GLN A 85 -4.05 5.60 -6.86
N LYS A 86 -3.51 6.58 -6.12
CA LYS A 86 -2.18 7.16 -6.42
C LYS A 86 -1.06 6.12 -6.27
N LEU A 87 -1.10 5.29 -5.23
CA LEU A 87 -0.11 4.23 -5.04
C LEU A 87 -0.23 3.14 -6.10
N LYS A 88 -1.47 2.78 -6.47
CA LYS A 88 -1.78 1.83 -7.55
C LYS A 88 -1.18 2.30 -8.88
N ASP A 89 -1.43 3.55 -9.26
CA ASP A 89 -0.92 4.14 -10.50
C ASP A 89 0.61 4.12 -10.55
N VAL A 90 1.27 4.48 -9.43
CA VAL A 90 2.75 4.44 -9.34
C VAL A 90 3.27 3.01 -9.51
N CYS A 91 2.59 2.01 -8.94
CA CYS A 91 2.97 0.60 -9.11
C CYS A 91 2.82 0.18 -10.58
N ILE A 92 1.71 0.49 -11.24
CA ILE A 92 1.49 0.16 -12.66
C ILE A 92 2.56 0.82 -13.54
N GLN A 93 2.78 2.12 -13.38
CA GLN A 93 3.79 2.86 -14.14
C GLN A 93 5.19 2.29 -13.94
N SER A 94 5.54 1.93 -12.70
CA SER A 94 6.83 1.34 -12.39
C SER A 94 7.00 -0.04 -13.02
N MET A 95 5.97 -0.89 -12.99
CA MET A 95 5.99 -2.21 -13.64
C MET A 95 6.16 -2.08 -15.16
N ASN A 96 5.41 -1.17 -15.80
CA ASN A 96 5.54 -0.91 -17.24
C ASN A 96 6.94 -0.42 -17.59
N PHE A 97 7.51 0.49 -16.80
CA PHE A 97 8.88 0.96 -16.97
C PHE A 97 9.88 -0.20 -16.90
N TYR A 98 9.80 -1.04 -15.86
CA TYR A 98 10.72 -2.17 -15.71
C TYR A 98 10.58 -3.19 -16.84
N GLN A 99 9.35 -3.44 -17.32
CA GLN A 99 9.10 -4.34 -18.44
C GLN A 99 9.74 -3.83 -19.73
N ASN A 100 9.58 -2.54 -20.02
CA ASN A 100 10.17 -1.88 -21.20
C ASN A 100 11.71 -1.90 -21.15
N GLN A 101 12.28 -1.79 -19.95
CA GLN A 101 13.73 -1.85 -19.73
C GLN A 101 14.27 -3.29 -19.65
N LYS A 102 13.41 -4.32 -19.79
CA LYS A 102 13.75 -5.74 -19.57
C LYS A 102 14.39 -5.98 -18.18
N ILE A 103 14.06 -5.14 -17.21
CA ILE A 103 14.47 -5.30 -15.82
C ILE A 103 13.60 -6.42 -15.25
N PRO A 104 14.18 -7.48 -14.67
CA PRO A 104 13.40 -8.53 -14.05
C PRO A 104 12.73 -8.01 -12.78
N PHE A 105 11.41 -8.12 -12.73
CA PHE A 105 10.56 -8.02 -11.55
C PHE A 105 9.49 -9.07 -11.82
N ASP A 106 9.51 -10.21 -11.12
CA ASP A 106 8.49 -11.22 -11.38
C ASP A 106 8.10 -11.99 -10.12
N GLU A 107 6.88 -11.70 -9.68
CA GLU A 107 5.97 -12.56 -8.95
C GLU A 107 4.55 -12.31 -9.49
N ARG A 108 4.39 -12.18 -10.83
CA ARG A 108 3.10 -11.84 -11.48
C ARG A 108 1.96 -12.76 -11.06
N THR A 109 2.28 -14.02 -10.75
CA THR A 109 1.35 -15.01 -10.21
C THR A 109 0.75 -14.64 -8.86
N LYS A 110 1.31 -13.65 -8.15
CA LYS A 110 0.81 -13.16 -6.86
C LYS A 110 -0.02 -11.87 -7.00
N LEU A 111 -0.15 -11.29 -8.19
CA LEU A 111 -1.02 -10.12 -8.39
C LEU A 111 -2.49 -10.52 -8.33
N ASN A 112 -3.34 -9.64 -7.79
CA ASN A 112 -4.78 -9.86 -7.88
C ASN A 112 -5.26 -9.68 -9.35
N GLU A 113 -6.40 -10.30 -9.68
CA GLU A 113 -6.95 -10.30 -11.03
C GLU A 113 -7.27 -8.87 -11.54
N GLU A 114 -7.74 -8.00 -10.65
CA GLU A 114 -8.03 -6.59 -10.94
C GLU A 114 -6.78 -5.83 -11.40
N PHE A 115 -5.67 -5.99 -10.67
CA PHE A 115 -4.39 -5.34 -10.99
C PHE A 115 -3.83 -5.89 -12.30
N VAL A 116 -3.96 -7.19 -12.55
CA VAL A 116 -3.54 -7.80 -13.82
C VAL A 116 -4.34 -7.24 -14.99
N ALA A 117 -5.66 -7.10 -14.83
CA ALA A 117 -6.51 -6.51 -15.85
C ALA A 117 -6.08 -5.06 -16.16
N GLU A 118 -5.83 -4.24 -15.14
CA GLU A 118 -5.36 -2.87 -15.32
C GLU A 118 -3.96 -2.76 -15.92
N LEU A 119 -3.06 -3.69 -15.59
CA LEU A 119 -1.74 -3.74 -16.20
C LEU A 119 -1.82 -4.01 -17.70
N ASN A 120 -2.68 -4.95 -18.10
CA ASN A 120 -2.87 -5.32 -19.50
C ASN A 120 -3.52 -4.19 -20.31
N LEU A 121 -4.51 -3.49 -19.75
CA LEU A 121 -5.11 -2.31 -20.39
C LEU A 121 -4.09 -1.20 -20.66
N ASN A 122 -3.16 -0.99 -19.74
CA ASN A 122 -2.10 0.01 -19.88
C ASN A 122 -0.92 -0.46 -20.76
N ALA A 123 -0.80 -1.75 -21.04
CA ALA A 123 0.17 -2.27 -21.99
C ALA A 123 -0.29 -2.04 -23.44
N ASP A 124 -1.60 -2.13 -23.69
CA ASP A 124 -2.19 -1.92 -25.02
C ASP A 124 -2.24 -0.44 -25.43
N SER A 125 -2.32 0.49 -24.46
CA SER A 125 -2.29 1.94 -24.72
C SER A 125 -0.89 2.47 -25.13
N LEU A 126 0.17 1.67 -24.97
CA LEU A 126 1.53 1.99 -25.41
C LEU A 126 1.80 1.67 -26.90
N PHE A 127 0.82 1.09 -27.62
CA PHE A 127 0.93 0.77 -29.06
C PHE A 127 0.21 1.76 -29.98
N VAL A 128 -0.39 2.84 -29.45
CA VAL A 128 -0.86 3.95 -30.28
C VAL A 128 0.26 4.97 -30.38
N VAL A 129 1.20 4.70 -31.30
CA VAL A 129 2.11 5.72 -31.83
C VAL A 129 1.40 6.29 -33.05
N ASP A 130 0.90 7.53 -32.95
CA ASP A 130 0.61 8.36 -34.12
C ASP A 130 1.92 8.76 -34.81
#